data_AF-A0A401UUC8-F1
#
_entry.id   AF-A0A401UUC8-F1
#
_cell.length_a   1.000
_cell.length_b   1.000
_cell.length_c   1.000
_cell.angle_alpha   90.00
_cell.angle_beta   90.00
_cell.angle_gamma   90.00
#
_symmetry.space_group_name_H-M   'P 1'
#
loop_
_entity.id
_entity.type
_entity.pdbx_description
1 polymer ?
#
loop_
_entity_poly.entity_id
_entity_poly.type
_entity_poly.pdbx_seq_one_letter_code
_entity_poly.pdbx_strand_id
1 'polypeptide(L)'
;MVFSLPKTIEGLKDSNELFIAMLQESATTGNNNDLIIDLYNSNIDVKESDFYKTFKTETISSMKKRTRTGKLLVEGDNLTICSNPYLLLLHMVGEVPNVNNVVVEGFEDPTLPIHKDYISCYTEKFLENEDLASFRNPHNAPNNCILTKVFKHDLIKKYFDFGKNVMAINCVSTECEDLANSMDFDSDFMLTTNSETAVKAVKSVFRNKDYACIVNNIPENGKKWLNNSLSIAKIDNLLAQSKNDIGVSSNMAQLALSYYQHDKTKELRDIVCIMSVLAQVSIDNAKRQYAVNVKAEIARINELDCIKVYKGKIPNWMQYIKKDVKKSRLLKSYECNCTMEYLQIAIDKIKNLTNNKDNIKIETLLVDGIALNNKTNYPQIKKIEDLIQNFDKKVKYTNKIAKKYNWKEDKIETEVAPIRDSVVSRISGLVLTEESMYYLVKNAIDTAEVNIDKEKISDSKKYKRKMLNILYNTHKELFLSVWK
;
A
#
# COMPACT_ATOMS: atom_id res chain seq x y z
N MET A 1 15.18 -7.64 5.92
CA MET A 1 15.93 -8.20 4.76
C MET A 1 15.62 -7.33 3.53
N VAL A 2 16.46 -6.34 3.23
CA VAL A 2 16.19 -5.35 2.17
C VAL A 2 16.60 -5.92 0.81
N PHE A 3 15.67 -6.57 0.13
CA PHE A 3 15.93 -7.11 -1.20
C PHE A 3 15.69 -6.07 -2.30
N SER A 4 16.65 -5.89 -3.20
CA SER A 4 16.40 -5.19 -4.46
C SER A 4 15.33 -5.95 -5.26
N LEU A 5 14.17 -5.33 -5.45
CA LEU A 5 12.92 -5.98 -5.88
C LEU A 5 13.00 -6.86 -7.15
N PRO A 6 13.79 -6.54 -8.20
CA PRO A 6 13.98 -7.45 -9.33
C PRO A 6 14.67 -8.76 -8.95
N LYS A 7 15.67 -8.70 -8.07
CA LYS A 7 16.34 -9.91 -7.53
C LYS A 7 15.41 -10.73 -6.64
N THR A 8 14.49 -10.07 -5.91
CA THR A 8 13.46 -10.78 -5.13
C THR A 8 12.51 -11.54 -6.04
N ILE A 9 11.94 -10.88 -7.06
CA ILE A 9 10.97 -11.52 -7.95
C ILE A 9 11.61 -12.59 -8.84
N GLU A 10 12.88 -12.44 -9.22
CA GLU A 10 13.64 -13.50 -9.89
C GLU A 10 13.96 -14.65 -8.93
N GLY A 11 14.48 -14.38 -7.74
CA GLY A 11 14.78 -15.41 -6.73
C GLY A 11 13.55 -16.24 -6.33
N LEU A 12 12.37 -15.62 -6.24
CA LEU A 12 11.11 -16.30 -5.97
C LEU A 12 10.73 -17.33 -7.04
N LYS A 13 11.25 -17.22 -8.27
CA LYS A 13 11.00 -18.22 -9.32
C LYS A 13 11.84 -19.45 -9.13
N ASP A 14 13.12 -19.22 -8.90
CA ASP A 14 14.14 -20.26 -8.95
C ASP A 14 14.23 -21.04 -7.63
N SER A 15 13.79 -20.45 -6.51
CA SER A 15 13.71 -21.12 -5.21
C SER A 15 12.26 -21.29 -4.76
N ASN A 16 11.93 -22.50 -4.31
CA ASN A 16 10.64 -22.76 -3.65
C ASN A 16 10.69 -22.33 -2.19
N GLU A 17 11.85 -22.44 -1.55
CA GLU A 17 12.09 -22.08 -0.16
C GLU A 17 11.87 -20.57 0.03
N LEU A 18 12.42 -19.73 -0.86
CA LEU A 18 12.15 -18.29 -0.85
C LEU A 18 10.67 -17.97 -1.10
N PHE A 19 10.02 -18.74 -1.98
CA PHE A 19 8.60 -18.56 -2.25
C PHE A 19 7.74 -18.89 -1.02
N ILE A 20 8.03 -20.01 -0.34
CA ILE A 20 7.36 -20.41 0.90
C ILE A 20 7.58 -19.39 2.02
N ALA A 21 8.81 -18.90 2.21
CA ALA A 21 9.11 -17.85 3.20
C ALA A 21 8.30 -16.56 2.94
N MET A 22 8.17 -16.14 1.68
CA MET A 22 7.34 -14.99 1.30
C MET A 22 5.84 -15.25 1.56
N LEU A 23 5.36 -16.47 1.34
CA LEU A 23 3.98 -16.82 1.66
C LEU A 23 3.71 -16.72 3.17
N GLN A 24 4.67 -17.13 4.01
CA GLN A 24 4.57 -17.06 5.47
C GLN A 24 4.43 -15.60 5.94
N GLU A 25 5.24 -14.69 5.41
CA GLU A 25 5.18 -13.26 5.76
C GLU A 25 3.86 -12.57 5.35
N SER A 26 3.18 -13.11 4.33
CA SER A 26 1.97 -12.50 3.76
C SER A 26 0.70 -13.31 4.04
N ALA A 27 0.78 -14.33 4.88
CA ALA A 27 -0.35 -15.21 5.19
C ALA A 27 -1.46 -14.48 5.94
N THR A 28 -2.70 -14.70 5.48
CA THR A 28 -3.89 -14.23 6.17
C THR A 28 -5.00 -15.26 6.00
N THR A 29 -6.02 -15.21 6.87
CA THR A 29 -7.23 -16.04 6.74
C THR A 29 -8.00 -15.80 5.43
N GLY A 30 -7.68 -14.72 4.70
CA GLY A 30 -8.28 -14.38 3.41
C GLY A 30 -7.57 -14.95 2.18
N ASN A 31 -6.36 -15.48 2.32
CA ASN A 31 -5.56 -16.01 1.22
C ASN A 31 -5.16 -17.47 1.44
N ASN A 32 -4.67 -18.13 0.38
CA ASN A 32 -4.32 -19.56 0.41
C ASN A 32 -2.88 -19.83 0.85
N ASN A 33 -2.19 -18.85 1.45
CA ASN A 33 -0.76 -19.00 1.71
C ASN A 33 -0.49 -20.14 2.69
N ASP A 34 -1.17 -20.15 3.84
CA ASP A 34 -1.01 -21.19 4.87
C ASP A 34 -1.33 -22.58 4.33
N LEU A 35 -2.39 -22.69 3.53
CA LEU A 35 -2.73 -23.94 2.84
C LEU A 35 -1.58 -24.44 1.98
N ILE A 36 -0.97 -23.57 1.17
CA ILE A 36 0.11 -23.95 0.26
C ILE A 36 1.38 -24.32 1.04
N ILE A 37 1.66 -23.60 2.12
CA ILE A 37 2.79 -23.86 3.02
C ILE A 37 2.66 -25.25 3.64
N ASP A 38 1.50 -25.57 4.20
CA ASP A 38 1.29 -26.85 4.86
C ASP A 38 1.29 -28.02 3.88
N LEU A 39 0.69 -27.87 2.69
CA LEU A 39 0.78 -28.91 1.66
C LEU A 39 2.24 -29.15 1.24
N TYR A 40 3.04 -28.09 1.06
CA TYR A 40 4.46 -28.19 0.73
C TYR A 40 5.28 -28.85 1.84
N ASN A 41 5.00 -28.50 3.10
CA ASN A 41 5.72 -29.06 4.26
C ASN A 41 5.37 -30.52 4.52
N SER A 42 4.11 -30.91 4.31
CA SER A 42 3.66 -32.29 4.44
C SER A 42 4.20 -33.17 3.31
N ASN A 43 4.21 -32.65 2.08
CA ASN A 43 4.65 -33.38 0.91
C ASN A 43 5.39 -32.48 -0.09
N ILE A 44 6.71 -32.66 -0.16
CA ILE A 44 7.59 -31.85 -1.00
C ILE A 44 7.28 -31.97 -2.50
N ASP A 45 6.65 -33.08 -2.94
CA ASP A 45 6.30 -33.32 -4.34
C ASP A 45 5.16 -32.40 -4.81
N VAL A 46 4.45 -31.74 -3.89
CA VAL A 46 3.48 -30.69 -4.21
C VAL A 46 4.11 -29.61 -5.09
N LYS A 47 5.41 -29.31 -4.94
CA LYS A 47 6.10 -28.31 -5.77
C LYS A 47 6.12 -28.68 -7.27
N GLU A 48 6.02 -29.96 -7.59
CA GLU A 48 5.98 -30.47 -8.96
C GLU A 48 4.57 -30.49 -9.55
N SER A 49 3.55 -30.25 -8.72
CA SER A 49 2.16 -30.23 -9.15
C SER A 49 1.80 -29.03 -10.02
N ASP A 50 0.86 -29.24 -10.94
CA ASP A 50 0.26 -28.19 -11.75
C ASP A 50 -0.42 -27.11 -10.89
N PHE A 51 -1.07 -27.51 -9.80
CA PHE A 51 -1.71 -26.62 -8.82
C PHE A 51 -0.71 -25.65 -8.19
N TYR A 52 0.39 -26.15 -7.63
CA TYR A 52 1.41 -25.32 -7.00
C TYR A 52 2.11 -24.40 -8.01
N LYS A 53 2.53 -24.94 -9.17
CA LYS A 53 3.19 -24.16 -10.23
C LYS A 53 2.27 -23.05 -10.76
N THR A 54 0.97 -23.32 -10.89
CA THR A 54 -0.03 -22.31 -11.26
C THR A 54 -0.19 -21.25 -10.17
N PHE A 55 -0.31 -21.66 -8.90
CA PHE A 55 -0.39 -20.73 -7.77
C PHE A 55 0.83 -19.81 -7.70
N LYS A 56 2.04 -20.38 -7.78
CA LYS A 56 3.31 -19.66 -7.81
C LYS A 56 3.37 -18.65 -8.97
N THR A 57 3.01 -19.09 -10.18
CA THR A 57 2.99 -18.24 -11.38
C THR A 57 2.02 -17.08 -11.25
N GLU A 58 0.81 -17.32 -10.75
CA GLU A 58 -0.19 -16.28 -10.57
C GLU A 58 0.19 -15.29 -9.46
N THR A 59 0.73 -15.78 -8.34
CA THR A 59 1.21 -14.93 -7.24
C THR A 59 2.32 -14.01 -7.72
N ILE A 60 3.35 -14.54 -8.39
CA ILE A 60 4.44 -13.73 -8.95
C ILE A 60 3.94 -12.76 -10.02
N SER A 61 2.98 -13.18 -10.87
CA SER A 61 2.40 -12.30 -11.88
C SER A 61 1.61 -11.14 -11.25
N SER A 62 0.88 -11.40 -10.17
CA SER A 62 0.17 -10.39 -9.38
C SER A 62 1.15 -9.39 -8.75
N MET A 63 2.23 -9.89 -8.14
CA MET A 63 3.31 -9.05 -7.60
C MET A 63 3.92 -8.17 -8.69
N LYS A 64 4.32 -8.75 -9.83
CA LYS A 64 4.87 -8.00 -10.98
C LYS A 64 3.91 -6.89 -11.42
N LYS A 65 2.62 -7.18 -11.54
CA LYS A 65 1.60 -6.18 -11.90
C LYS A 65 1.48 -5.08 -10.85
N ARG A 66 1.48 -5.40 -9.56
CA ARG A 66 1.44 -4.43 -8.46
C ARG A 66 2.68 -3.54 -8.46
N THR A 67 3.86 -4.12 -8.65
CA THR A 67 5.13 -3.39 -8.77
C THR A 67 5.13 -2.38 -9.92
N ARG A 68 4.57 -2.73 -11.09
CA ARG A 68 4.48 -1.79 -12.23
C ARG A 68 3.75 -0.49 -11.89
N THR A 69 2.86 -0.52 -10.88
CA THR A 69 2.13 0.65 -10.40
C THR A 69 2.91 1.49 -9.38
N GLY A 70 4.17 1.15 -9.09
CA GLY A 70 5.00 1.82 -8.08
C GLY A 70 4.79 1.31 -6.65
N LYS A 71 3.92 0.32 -6.45
CA LYS A 71 3.70 -0.32 -5.14
C LYS A 71 4.82 -1.32 -4.85
N LEU A 72 5.89 -0.81 -4.24
CA LEU A 72 7.05 -1.59 -3.79
C LEU A 72 6.87 -2.06 -2.35
N LEU A 73 7.34 -3.27 -2.05
CA LEU A 73 7.48 -3.72 -0.66
C LEU A 73 8.75 -3.11 -0.07
N VAL A 74 8.62 -2.53 1.11
CA VAL A 74 9.72 -1.92 1.86
C VAL A 74 9.62 -2.38 3.31
N GLU A 75 10.78 -2.60 3.93
CA GLU A 75 10.87 -2.89 5.37
C GLU A 75 10.59 -1.60 6.13
N GLY A 76 9.35 -1.45 6.61
CA GLY A 76 8.87 -0.22 7.21
C GLY A 76 7.39 -0.31 7.54
N ASP A 77 6.83 0.77 8.07
CA ASP A 77 5.40 0.86 8.35
C ASP A 77 4.90 2.31 8.30
N ASN A 78 3.59 2.50 8.28
CA ASN A 78 2.96 3.79 8.51
C ASN A 78 2.87 4.03 10.02
N LEU A 79 3.79 4.82 10.56
CA LEU A 79 3.82 5.15 11.98
C LEU A 79 3.00 6.41 12.23
N THR A 80 1.99 6.33 13.10
CA THR A 80 1.25 7.50 13.58
C THR A 80 2.19 8.41 14.32
N ILE A 81 2.16 9.70 13.99
CA ILE A 81 3.09 10.67 14.52
C ILE A 81 2.47 11.35 15.73
N CYS A 82 3.27 11.46 16.79
CA CYS A 82 3.05 12.42 17.86
C CYS A 82 4.27 13.36 17.93
N SER A 83 4.06 14.57 18.44
CA SER A 83 5.10 15.60 18.53
C SER A 83 6.09 15.29 19.67
N ASN A 84 6.35 16.26 20.56
CA ASN A 84 7.19 16.12 21.75
C ASN A 84 6.34 15.76 22.99
N PRO A 85 6.03 14.49 23.26
CA PRO A 85 5.09 14.08 24.30
C PRO A 85 5.60 14.40 25.72
N TYR A 86 6.90 14.21 25.96
CA TYR A 86 7.49 14.51 27.27
C TYR A 86 7.58 16.01 27.52
N LEU A 87 7.98 16.79 26.51
CA LEU A 87 7.96 18.25 26.57
C LEU A 87 6.57 18.78 26.91
N LEU A 88 5.52 18.19 26.32
CA LEU A 88 4.14 18.54 26.63
C LEU A 88 3.81 18.31 28.11
N LEU A 89 4.25 17.18 28.71
CA LEU A 89 4.08 16.94 30.14
C LEU A 89 4.78 17.98 31.01
N LEU A 90 6.04 18.32 30.68
CA LEU A 90 6.78 19.38 31.38
C LEU A 90 6.05 20.72 31.27
N HIS A 91 5.49 21.03 30.10
CA HIS A 91 4.75 22.27 29.90
C HIS A 91 3.48 22.31 30.77
N MET A 92 2.75 21.20 30.88
CA MET A 92 1.55 21.10 31.72
C MET A 92 1.81 21.36 33.20
N VAL A 93 3.02 21.05 33.70
CA VAL A 93 3.42 21.29 35.10
C VAL A 93 4.19 22.60 35.29
N GLY A 94 4.33 23.42 34.24
CA GLY A 94 4.99 24.72 34.30
C GLY A 94 6.53 24.66 34.30
N GLU A 95 7.11 23.54 33.89
CA GLU A 95 8.57 23.32 33.84
C GLU A 95 9.20 23.69 32.49
N VAL A 96 8.41 24.09 31.50
CA VAL A 96 8.91 24.55 30.19
C VAL A 96 8.95 26.09 30.15
N PRO A 97 10.14 26.70 30.11
CA PRO A 97 10.28 28.14 29.86
C PRO A 97 9.67 28.50 28.51
N ASN A 98 8.69 29.39 28.50
CA ASN A 98 8.00 29.81 27.30
C ASN A 98 7.54 31.27 27.39
N VAL A 99 7.40 31.92 26.24
CA VAL A 99 6.78 33.24 26.10
C VAL A 99 5.63 33.10 25.11
N ASN A 100 4.39 33.38 25.54
CA ASN A 100 3.18 33.21 24.73
C ASN A 100 3.06 31.79 24.12
N ASN A 101 3.33 30.76 24.91
CA ASN A 101 3.35 29.35 24.49
C ASN A 101 4.39 29.00 23.41
N VAL A 102 5.38 29.88 23.19
CA VAL A 102 6.56 29.59 22.38
C VAL A 102 7.71 29.25 23.31
N VAL A 103 8.27 28.04 23.15
CA VAL A 103 9.43 27.57 23.92
C VAL A 103 10.58 28.57 23.77
N VAL A 104 11.20 28.96 24.88
CA VAL A 104 12.34 29.90 24.85
C VAL A 104 13.52 29.26 24.12
N GLU A 105 14.20 30.05 23.29
CA GLU A 105 15.39 29.62 22.56
C GLU A 105 16.44 29.01 23.51
N GLY A 106 16.96 27.84 23.14
CA GLY A 106 17.95 27.10 23.93
C GLY A 106 17.37 26.14 24.98
N PHE A 107 16.06 26.12 25.21
CA PHE A 107 15.43 25.03 25.96
C PHE A 107 15.26 23.81 25.06
N GLU A 108 15.74 22.65 25.52
CA GLU A 108 15.77 21.42 24.75
C GLU A 108 14.98 20.31 25.43
N ASP A 109 14.22 19.55 24.65
CA ASP A 109 13.56 18.33 25.11
C ASP A 109 14.63 17.23 25.30
N PRO A 110 14.91 16.79 26.54
CA PRO A 110 15.96 15.79 26.78
C PRO A 110 15.64 14.43 26.15
N THR A 111 14.36 14.20 25.81
CA THR A 111 13.91 12.94 25.20
C THR A 111 13.91 12.96 23.68
N LEU A 112 14.02 14.14 23.07
CA LEU A 112 13.99 14.36 21.63
C LEU A 112 14.90 15.57 21.30
N PRO A 113 16.23 15.43 21.43
CA PRO A 113 17.17 16.54 21.29
C PRO A 113 17.19 17.16 19.88
N ILE A 114 17.64 18.40 19.77
CA ILE A 114 17.82 19.10 18.50
C ILE A 114 19.17 18.69 17.90
N HIS A 115 19.17 18.32 16.62
CA HIS A 115 20.41 17.98 15.91
C HIS A 115 20.47 18.64 14.54
N LYS A 116 21.68 18.93 14.06
CA LYS A 116 21.91 19.63 12.78
C LYS A 116 21.82 18.73 11.55
N ASP A 117 22.01 17.43 11.70
CA ASP A 117 22.07 16.48 10.58
C ASP A 117 20.82 15.59 10.44
N TYR A 118 19.93 15.59 11.43
CA TYR A 118 18.70 14.78 11.45
C TYR A 118 17.69 15.35 12.46
N ILE A 119 16.46 14.85 12.44
CA ILE A 119 15.44 15.11 13.47
C ILE A 119 15.39 13.92 14.44
N SER A 120 15.48 14.18 15.75
CA SER A 120 15.39 13.09 16.74
C SER A 120 13.97 12.53 16.80
N CYS A 121 13.86 11.21 16.90
CA CYS A 121 12.58 10.53 17.06
C CYS A 121 12.67 9.38 18.07
N TYR A 122 11.52 8.98 18.62
CA TYR A 122 11.37 7.80 19.46
C TYR A 122 10.29 6.89 18.86
N THR A 123 10.56 5.59 18.76
CA THR A 123 9.56 4.57 18.39
C THR A 123 10.01 3.19 18.83
N GLU A 124 9.11 2.29 19.23
CA GLU A 124 9.45 0.89 19.54
C GLU A 124 9.64 0.00 18.31
N LYS A 125 9.34 0.53 17.11
CA LYS A 125 9.47 -0.23 15.86
C LYS A 125 10.93 -0.50 15.48
N PHE A 126 11.79 0.49 15.72
CA PHE A 126 13.18 0.54 15.26
C PHE A 126 14.15 0.59 16.44
N LEU A 127 15.39 0.18 16.19
CA LEU A 127 16.43 0.10 17.21
C LEU A 127 17.06 1.47 17.49
N GLU A 128 17.66 1.59 18.66
CA GLU A 128 18.42 2.76 19.07
C GLU A 128 19.49 3.13 18.03
N ASN A 129 19.65 4.43 17.76
CA ASN A 129 20.59 4.99 16.77
C ASN A 129 20.35 4.65 15.29
N GLU A 130 19.26 3.95 14.93
CA GLU A 130 18.93 3.72 13.52
C GLU A 130 18.56 5.03 12.82
N ASP A 131 19.08 5.22 11.61
CA ASP A 131 18.66 6.29 10.72
C ASP A 131 17.42 5.83 9.94
N LEU A 132 16.39 6.67 9.91
CA LEU A 132 15.12 6.37 9.28
C LEU A 132 14.80 7.39 8.20
N ALA A 133 14.32 6.88 7.06
CA ALA A 133 13.71 7.68 6.01
C ALA A 133 12.19 7.71 6.22
N SER A 134 11.63 8.91 6.33
CA SER A 134 10.21 9.12 6.58
C SER A 134 9.56 9.97 5.49
N PHE A 135 8.35 9.58 5.09
CA PHE A 135 7.60 10.21 4.00
C PHE A 135 6.12 10.37 4.39
N ARG A 136 5.58 11.60 4.31
CA ARG A 136 4.15 11.86 4.44
C ARG A 136 3.47 11.87 3.08
N ASN A 137 2.34 11.18 2.97
CA ASN A 137 1.54 11.19 1.75
C ASN A 137 0.55 12.38 1.76
N PRO A 138 0.35 13.09 0.63
CA PRO A 138 1.01 12.89 -0.66
C PRO A 138 2.45 13.42 -0.67
N HIS A 139 3.39 12.59 -1.13
CA HIS A 139 4.80 12.97 -1.28
C HIS A 139 5.08 13.37 -2.74
N ASN A 140 5.23 14.67 -3.00
CA ASN A 140 5.28 15.22 -4.36
C ASN A 140 6.69 15.50 -4.87
N ALA A 141 7.66 15.74 -3.99
CA ALA A 141 9.00 16.18 -4.34
C ALA A 141 10.06 15.64 -3.38
N PRO A 142 11.30 15.39 -3.85
CA PRO A 142 12.41 14.95 -2.99
C PRO A 142 12.78 15.98 -1.90
N ASN A 143 12.37 17.23 -2.07
CA ASN A 143 12.56 18.33 -1.12
C ASN A 143 11.91 18.08 0.25
N ASN A 144 10.88 17.23 0.30
CA ASN A 144 10.05 16.96 1.47
C ASN A 144 10.31 15.56 2.04
N CYS A 145 11.56 15.11 1.99
CA CYS A 145 12.01 13.88 2.66
C CYS A 145 12.50 14.19 4.06
N ILE A 146 12.16 13.33 5.03
CA ILE A 146 12.54 13.52 6.43
C ILE A 146 13.57 12.47 6.82
N LEU A 147 14.72 12.94 7.32
CA LEU A 147 15.72 12.09 7.96
C LEU A 147 15.52 12.17 9.47
N THR A 148 15.24 11.02 10.09
CA THR A 148 15.18 10.93 11.55
C THR A 148 16.20 9.95 12.08
N LYS A 149 16.55 10.11 13.36
CA LYS A 149 17.39 9.16 14.10
C LYS A 149 16.69 8.74 15.38
N VAL A 150 16.65 7.43 15.61
CA VAL A 150 16.02 6.86 16.81
C VAL A 150 16.85 7.21 18.05
N PHE A 151 16.20 7.82 19.02
CA PHE A 151 16.73 8.20 20.32
C PHE A 151 15.80 7.66 21.41
N LYS A 152 16.19 6.54 22.01
CA LYS A 152 15.47 5.87 23.09
C LYS A 152 15.79 6.57 24.40
N HIS A 153 14.74 6.96 25.12
CA HIS A 153 14.88 7.60 26.41
C HIS A 153 13.97 6.96 27.47
N ASP A 154 14.48 6.74 28.66
CA ASP A 154 13.75 6.06 29.75
C ASP A 154 12.56 6.88 30.25
N LEU A 155 12.63 8.21 30.17
CA LEU A 155 11.49 9.08 30.47
C LEU A 155 10.30 8.82 29.53
N ILE A 156 10.54 8.60 28.23
CA ILE A 156 9.44 8.26 27.31
C ILE A 156 8.84 6.91 27.71
N LYS A 157 9.67 5.88 27.94
CA LYS A 157 9.20 4.55 28.40
C LYS A 157 8.42 4.60 29.70
N LYS A 158 8.81 5.48 30.62
CA LYS A 158 8.18 5.63 31.93
C LYS A 158 6.76 6.20 31.82
N TYR A 159 6.54 7.16 30.93
CA TYR A 159 5.29 7.93 30.87
C TYR A 159 4.38 7.56 29.69
N PHE A 160 4.88 6.86 28.66
CA PHE A 160 4.14 6.58 27.43
C PHE A 160 4.29 5.12 26.99
N ASP A 161 3.19 4.49 26.60
CA ASP A 161 3.15 3.16 25.98
C ASP A 161 2.73 3.29 24.51
N PHE A 162 3.73 3.51 23.63
CA PHE A 162 3.50 3.77 22.21
C PHE A 162 3.26 2.52 21.36
N GLY A 163 3.61 1.34 21.86
CA GLY A 163 3.72 0.15 21.03
C GLY A 163 4.62 0.40 19.79
N LYS A 164 4.42 -0.42 18.74
CA LYS A 164 5.27 -0.40 17.52
C LYS A 164 4.72 0.47 16.38
N ASN A 165 3.58 1.12 16.56
CA ASN A 165 2.87 1.82 15.47
C ASN A 165 2.89 3.34 15.64
N VAL A 166 3.54 3.85 16.68
CA VAL A 166 3.64 5.29 16.98
C VAL A 166 5.11 5.72 16.93
N MET A 167 5.33 6.94 16.45
CA MET A 167 6.60 7.64 16.51
C MET A 167 6.40 9.01 17.17
N ALA A 168 7.16 9.29 18.23
CA ALA A 168 7.35 10.65 18.73
C ALA A 168 8.48 11.31 17.95
N ILE A 169 8.30 12.54 17.49
CA ILE A 169 9.29 13.26 16.68
C ILE A 169 9.48 14.66 17.22
N ASN A 170 10.73 15.12 17.23
CA ASN A 170 10.99 16.50 17.63
C ASN A 170 10.38 17.46 16.60
N CYS A 171 9.44 18.30 17.02
CA CYS A 171 8.86 19.35 16.20
C CYS A 171 9.33 20.74 16.62
N VAL A 172 9.89 20.89 17.82
CA VAL A 172 10.33 22.18 18.34
C VAL A 172 11.66 22.58 17.70
N SER A 173 11.69 23.76 17.10
CA SER A 173 12.85 24.30 16.36
C SER A 173 13.34 23.34 15.26
N THR A 174 12.41 22.64 14.60
CA THR A 174 12.69 21.79 13.43
C THR A 174 11.74 22.14 12.29
N GLU A 175 12.11 21.72 11.08
CA GLU A 175 11.30 21.84 9.87
C GLU A 175 10.37 20.63 9.63
N CYS A 176 10.09 19.83 10.67
CA CYS A 176 9.38 18.55 10.53
C CYS A 176 8.00 18.69 9.86
N GLU A 177 7.20 19.68 10.30
CA GLU A 177 5.84 19.88 9.81
C GLU A 177 5.83 20.30 8.33
N ASP A 178 6.73 21.20 7.94
CA ASP A 178 6.91 21.64 6.55
C ASP A 178 7.39 20.50 5.64
N LEU A 179 8.41 19.74 6.08
CA LEU A 179 8.89 18.57 5.34
C LEU A 179 7.79 17.51 5.20
N ALA A 180 6.89 17.40 6.17
CA ALA A 180 5.76 16.49 6.14
C ALA A 180 4.53 17.06 5.41
N ASN A 181 4.68 18.11 4.58
CA ASN A 181 3.60 18.75 3.83
C ASN A 181 2.50 19.34 4.74
N SER A 182 2.90 20.11 5.75
CA SER A 182 2.01 20.74 6.73
C SER A 182 1.23 19.72 7.56
N MET A 183 1.92 18.64 7.95
CA MET A 183 1.38 17.61 8.85
C MET A 183 0.92 18.23 10.16
N ASP A 184 -0.23 17.79 10.67
CA ASP A 184 -0.68 18.03 12.04
C ASP A 184 -0.62 16.72 12.86
N PHE A 185 -1.11 16.72 14.09
CA PHE A 185 -1.05 15.55 14.98
C PHE A 185 -2.44 14.98 15.26
N ASP A 186 -3.36 15.07 14.29
CA ASP A 186 -4.76 14.63 14.41
C ASP A 186 -5.00 13.15 14.04
N SER A 187 -3.92 12.35 13.98
CA SER A 187 -3.79 10.93 13.55
C SER A 187 -2.97 10.73 12.26
N ASP A 188 -2.34 11.80 11.77
CA ASP A 188 -1.37 11.74 10.70
C ASP A 188 -0.26 10.72 10.94
N PHE A 189 0.20 10.10 9.86
CA PHE A 189 1.19 9.02 9.89
C PHE A 189 2.19 9.16 8.76
N MET A 190 3.44 8.75 8.99
CA MET A 190 4.47 8.72 7.96
C MET A 190 4.88 7.29 7.65
N LEU A 191 5.04 7.00 6.35
CA LEU A 191 5.76 5.80 5.95
C LEU A 191 7.21 5.95 6.40
N THR A 192 7.64 5.10 7.32
CA THR A 192 8.97 5.13 7.93
C THR A 192 9.69 3.83 7.64
N THR A 193 10.96 3.91 7.23
CA THR A 193 11.80 2.75 6.90
C THR A 193 13.26 2.96 7.28
N ASN A 194 13.93 1.90 7.74
CA ASN A 194 15.38 1.84 7.91
C ASN A 194 16.10 1.25 6.67
N SER A 195 15.40 1.14 5.53
CA SER A 195 15.98 0.64 4.28
C SER A 195 17.20 1.45 3.89
N GLU A 196 18.36 0.80 3.80
CA GLU A 196 19.65 1.45 3.49
C GLU A 196 19.57 2.29 2.20
N THR A 197 18.86 1.79 1.18
CA THR A 197 18.67 2.51 -0.08
C THR A 197 17.86 3.78 0.10
N ALA A 198 16.77 3.72 0.88
CA ALA A 198 15.92 4.88 1.16
C ALA A 198 16.66 5.90 2.03
N VAL A 199 17.30 5.44 3.11
CA VAL A 199 18.10 6.28 4.02
C VAL A 199 19.23 6.98 3.26
N LYS A 200 19.96 6.27 2.40
CA LYS A 200 21.02 6.88 1.57
C LYS A 200 20.47 7.95 0.63
N ALA A 201 19.32 7.72 0.01
CA ALA A 201 18.68 8.70 -0.85
C ALA A 201 18.25 9.94 -0.04
N VAL A 202 17.60 9.76 1.10
CA VAL A 202 17.16 10.86 1.97
C VAL A 202 18.35 11.66 2.50
N LYS A 203 19.43 11.01 2.93
CA LYS A 203 20.68 11.69 3.34
C LYS A 203 21.28 12.58 2.26
N SER A 204 21.07 12.28 0.98
CA SER A 204 21.58 13.10 -0.12
C SER A 204 20.79 14.40 -0.36
N VAL A 205 19.56 14.49 0.16
CA VAL A 205 18.65 15.61 -0.06
C VAL A 205 18.27 16.37 1.21
N PHE A 206 18.21 15.71 2.37
CA PHE A 206 17.82 16.31 3.63
C PHE A 206 18.79 17.45 4.02
N ARG A 207 18.24 18.65 4.26
CA ARG A 207 18.99 19.90 4.54
C ARG A 207 20.04 20.27 3.48
N ASN A 208 19.95 19.70 2.29
CA ASN A 208 20.78 20.09 1.16
C ASN A 208 20.17 21.34 0.50
N LYS A 209 20.99 22.38 0.27
CA LYS A 209 20.57 23.63 -0.36
C LYS A 209 19.94 23.45 -1.75
N ASP A 210 20.34 22.41 -2.48
CA ASP A 210 19.80 22.11 -3.82
C ASP A 210 18.40 21.46 -3.75
N TYR A 211 17.99 21.06 -2.54
CA TYR A 211 16.72 20.44 -2.20
C TYR A 211 16.05 21.14 -1.01
N ALA A 212 16.06 22.48 -1.03
CA ALA A 212 15.42 23.28 0.01
C ALA A 212 13.97 22.85 0.25
N CYS A 213 13.55 22.78 1.53
CA CYS A 213 12.19 22.41 1.91
C CYS A 213 11.16 23.30 1.22
N ILE A 214 10.13 22.68 0.65
CA ILE A 214 9.02 23.42 0.03
C ILE A 214 8.06 23.82 1.15
N VAL A 215 7.92 25.12 1.37
CA VAL A 215 7.06 25.72 2.40
C VAL A 215 5.89 26.44 1.75
N ASN A 216 4.68 26.23 2.26
CA ASN A 216 3.52 27.02 1.87
C ASN A 216 3.51 28.36 2.63
N ASN A 217 3.89 29.44 1.93
CA ASN A 217 3.87 30.79 2.48
C ASN A 217 2.78 31.68 1.86
N ILE A 218 1.71 31.07 1.33
CA ILE A 218 0.57 31.82 0.79
C ILE A 218 -0.25 32.37 1.97
N PRO A 219 -0.57 33.67 2.01
CA PRO A 219 -1.32 34.23 3.12
C PRO A 219 -2.76 33.72 3.16
N GLU A 220 -3.35 33.74 4.35
CA GLU A 220 -4.76 33.42 4.53
C GLU A 220 -5.66 34.37 3.74
N ASN A 221 -6.75 33.82 3.24
CA ASN A 221 -7.89 34.59 2.81
C ASN A 221 -8.76 34.89 4.03
N GLY A 222 -8.78 36.15 4.49
CA GLY A 222 -9.54 36.60 5.67
C GLY A 222 -11.07 36.57 5.52
N LYS A 223 -11.60 35.75 4.61
CA LYS A 223 -13.03 35.64 4.33
C LYS A 223 -13.75 34.99 5.49
N LYS A 224 -14.63 35.75 6.13
CA LYS A 224 -15.49 35.27 7.22
C LYS A 224 -16.81 34.74 6.66
N TRP A 225 -17.24 33.60 7.18
CA TRP A 225 -18.53 32.99 6.85
C TRP A 225 -19.52 33.23 7.99
N LEU A 226 -20.77 33.52 7.64
CA LEU A 226 -21.86 33.57 8.62
C LEU A 226 -22.34 32.13 8.88
N ASN A 227 -22.68 31.79 10.12
CA ASN A 227 -23.26 30.48 10.42
C ASN A 227 -24.73 30.41 9.98
N ASN A 228 -24.97 30.24 8.67
CA ASN A 228 -26.29 30.11 8.07
C ASN A 228 -26.26 29.13 6.89
N SER A 229 -27.44 28.61 6.52
CA SER A 229 -27.58 27.59 5.48
C SER A 229 -27.01 28.00 4.13
N LEU A 230 -27.07 29.28 3.78
CA LEU A 230 -26.50 29.80 2.53
C LEU A 230 -24.96 29.70 2.53
N SER A 231 -24.32 30.04 3.64
CA SER A 231 -22.88 29.95 3.78
C SER A 231 -22.43 28.49 3.81
N ILE A 232 -23.17 27.63 4.50
CA ILE A 232 -22.92 26.17 4.50
C ILE A 232 -23.01 25.61 3.08
N ALA A 233 -24.06 25.94 2.32
CA ALA A 233 -24.21 25.49 0.94
C ALA A 233 -23.08 26.00 0.01
N LYS A 234 -22.62 27.24 0.22
CA LYS A 234 -21.47 27.80 -0.52
C LYS A 234 -20.17 27.10 -0.17
N ILE A 235 -19.93 26.83 1.11
CA ILE A 235 -18.75 26.08 1.58
C ILE A 235 -18.79 24.68 0.97
N ASP A 236 -19.90 23.96 1.08
CA ASP A 236 -20.02 22.60 0.56
C ASP A 236 -19.73 22.52 -0.95
N ASN A 237 -20.25 23.46 -1.74
CA ASN A 237 -19.92 23.55 -3.17
C ASN A 237 -18.42 23.83 -3.42
N LEU A 238 -17.79 24.72 -2.63
CA LEU A 238 -16.35 24.96 -2.71
C LEU A 238 -15.53 23.71 -2.38
N LEU A 239 -15.92 22.95 -1.35
CA LEU A 239 -15.25 21.70 -0.95
C LEU A 239 -15.47 20.57 -1.97
N ALA A 240 -16.64 20.53 -2.61
CA ALA A 240 -16.88 19.59 -3.70
C ALA A 240 -15.96 19.87 -4.90
N GLN A 241 -15.71 21.15 -5.20
CA GLN A 241 -14.80 21.55 -6.29
C GLN A 241 -13.33 21.27 -5.96
N SER A 242 -12.89 21.54 -4.73
CA SER A 242 -11.48 21.36 -4.32
C SER A 242 -10.99 19.91 -4.46
N LYS A 243 -11.87 18.91 -4.33
CA LYS A 243 -11.54 17.49 -4.56
C LYS A 243 -10.92 17.23 -5.93
N ASN A 244 -11.43 17.89 -6.98
CA ASN A 244 -10.85 17.78 -8.32
C ASN A 244 -9.49 18.47 -8.40
N ASP A 245 -9.36 19.64 -7.76
CA ASP A 245 -8.12 20.43 -7.77
C ASP A 245 -6.97 19.69 -7.08
N ILE A 246 -7.22 18.96 -5.98
CA ILE A 246 -6.22 18.08 -5.33
C ILE A 246 -5.67 17.04 -6.32
N GLY A 247 -6.57 16.36 -7.03
CA GLY A 247 -6.19 15.31 -7.97
C GLY A 247 -5.45 15.86 -9.18
N VAL A 248 -5.89 16.99 -9.73
CA VAL A 248 -5.24 17.62 -10.89
C VAL A 248 -3.87 18.18 -10.51
N SER A 249 -3.76 18.83 -9.36
CA SER A 249 -2.50 19.43 -8.91
C SER A 249 -1.42 18.39 -8.64
N SER A 250 -1.75 17.32 -7.91
CA SER A 250 -0.83 16.21 -7.62
C SER A 250 -0.39 15.49 -8.89
N ASN A 251 -1.31 15.25 -9.83
CA ASN A 251 -0.96 14.64 -11.12
C ASN A 251 -0.04 15.53 -11.95
N MET A 252 -0.26 16.85 -11.94
CA MET A 252 0.60 17.81 -12.63
C MET A 252 2.00 17.87 -12.00
N ALA A 253 2.10 17.83 -10.67
CA ALA A 253 3.38 17.74 -9.97
C ALA A 253 4.17 16.50 -10.41
N GLN A 254 3.52 15.34 -10.47
CA GLN A 254 4.15 14.09 -10.93
C GLN A 254 4.58 14.12 -12.40
N LEU A 255 3.78 14.75 -13.27
CA LEU A 255 4.15 14.96 -14.68
C LEU A 255 5.36 15.87 -14.81
N ALA A 256 5.31 17.04 -14.16
CA ALA A 256 6.42 18.00 -14.16
C ALA A 256 7.70 17.38 -13.60
N LEU A 257 7.61 16.57 -12.54
CA LEU A 257 8.76 15.85 -11.99
C LEU A 257 9.31 14.80 -12.96
N SER A 258 8.43 14.07 -13.65
CA SER A 258 8.84 13.11 -14.68
C SER A 258 9.58 13.80 -15.84
N TYR A 259 9.09 14.97 -16.25
CA TYR A 259 9.74 15.79 -17.27
C TYR A 259 11.04 16.38 -16.76
N TYR A 260 11.09 16.89 -15.54
CA TYR A 260 12.30 17.45 -14.92
C TYR A 260 13.44 16.42 -14.84
N GLN A 261 13.11 15.16 -14.57
CA GLN A 261 14.11 14.09 -14.54
C GLN A 261 14.71 13.80 -15.93
N HIS A 262 13.93 14.03 -16.99
CA HIS A 262 14.40 13.90 -18.37
C HIS A 262 15.16 15.16 -18.82
N ASP A 263 14.58 16.34 -18.56
CA ASP A 263 15.07 17.66 -18.96
C ASP A 263 15.10 18.58 -17.73
N LYS A 264 16.29 18.77 -17.16
CA LYS A 264 16.51 19.42 -15.85
C LYS A 264 16.41 20.94 -15.92
N THR A 265 15.31 21.46 -16.45
CA THR A 265 15.08 22.91 -16.55
C THR A 265 14.62 23.51 -15.24
N LYS A 266 14.93 24.80 -15.04
CA LYS A 266 14.48 25.55 -13.86
C LYS A 266 12.96 25.65 -13.84
N GLU A 267 12.33 25.87 -14.99
CA GLU A 267 10.89 26.02 -15.13
C GLU A 267 10.14 24.77 -14.66
N LEU A 268 10.58 23.58 -15.08
CA LEU A 268 9.96 22.32 -14.65
C LEU A 268 10.14 22.08 -13.14
N ARG A 269 11.33 22.38 -12.62
CA ARG A 269 11.61 22.32 -11.18
C ARG A 269 10.68 23.24 -10.39
N ASP A 270 10.56 24.50 -10.81
CA ASP A 270 9.75 25.50 -10.13
C ASP A 270 8.25 25.12 -10.21
N ILE A 271 7.79 24.51 -11.32
CA ILE A 271 6.43 23.95 -11.43
C ILE A 271 6.21 22.82 -10.41
N VAL A 272 7.17 21.92 -10.19
CA VAL A 272 7.04 20.87 -9.16
C VAL A 272 6.81 21.49 -7.78
N CYS A 273 7.56 22.54 -7.44
CA CYS A 273 7.40 23.26 -6.17
C CYS A 273 6.02 23.93 -6.08
N ILE A 274 5.62 24.69 -7.10
CA ILE A 274 4.32 25.39 -7.12
C ILE A 274 3.17 24.39 -7.00
N MET A 275 3.19 23.31 -7.78
CA MET A 275 2.11 22.31 -7.74
C MET A 275 2.06 21.56 -6.41
N SER A 276 3.20 21.38 -5.72
CA SER A 276 3.24 20.79 -4.38
C SER A 276 2.53 21.69 -3.36
N VAL A 277 2.78 23.01 -3.39
CA VAL A 277 2.08 24.00 -2.55
C VAL A 277 0.59 24.06 -2.89
N LEU A 278 0.23 24.09 -4.18
CA LEU A 278 -1.17 24.13 -4.60
C LEU A 278 -1.94 22.86 -4.18
N ALA A 279 -1.28 21.70 -4.14
CA ALA A 279 -1.88 20.47 -3.62
C ALA A 279 -2.16 20.58 -2.12
N GLN A 280 -1.21 21.08 -1.32
CA GLN A 280 -1.38 21.34 0.12
C GLN A 280 -2.54 22.32 0.37
N VAL A 281 -2.54 23.48 -0.32
CA VAL A 281 -3.63 24.47 -0.26
C VAL A 281 -4.99 23.85 -0.60
N SER A 282 -5.03 22.97 -1.60
CA SER A 282 -6.29 22.34 -2.01
C SER A 282 -6.84 21.37 -0.96
N ILE A 283 -5.96 20.68 -0.23
CA ILE A 283 -6.31 19.79 0.89
C ILE A 283 -6.85 20.64 2.05
N ASP A 284 -6.12 21.70 2.39
CA ASP A 284 -6.46 22.57 3.51
C ASP A 284 -7.66 23.47 3.26
N ASN A 285 -8.10 23.68 2.02
CA ASN A 285 -9.26 24.52 1.69
C ASN A 285 -10.55 24.14 2.45
N ALA A 286 -10.63 22.92 3.00
CA ALA A 286 -11.68 22.49 3.92
C ALA A 286 -11.60 23.10 5.32
N LYS A 287 -10.38 23.36 5.80
CA LYS A 287 -10.06 23.91 7.12
C LYS A 287 -9.79 25.43 7.05
N ARG A 288 -9.06 25.89 6.03
CA ARG A 288 -8.47 27.23 5.90
C ARG A 288 -8.43 27.66 4.43
N GLN A 289 -8.88 28.88 4.14
CA GLN A 289 -8.80 29.43 2.77
C GLN A 289 -7.53 30.24 2.58
N TYR A 290 -6.90 30.12 1.42
CA TYR A 290 -5.68 30.82 1.06
C TYR A 290 -5.93 31.87 -0.03
N ALA A 291 -5.11 32.92 -0.06
CA ALA A 291 -5.20 34.02 -1.03
C ALA A 291 -4.64 33.63 -2.41
N VAL A 292 -5.13 32.52 -2.97
CA VAL A 292 -4.73 31.99 -4.29
C VAL A 292 -5.92 31.36 -5.00
N ASN A 293 -5.97 31.50 -6.32
CA ASN A 293 -6.92 30.77 -7.16
C ASN A 293 -6.23 29.54 -7.76
N VAL A 294 -6.38 28.40 -7.11
CA VAL A 294 -5.74 27.13 -7.50
C VAL A 294 -6.06 26.78 -8.97
N LYS A 295 -7.33 26.91 -9.38
CA LYS A 295 -7.76 26.57 -10.74
C LYS A 295 -7.12 27.46 -11.80
N ALA A 296 -7.01 28.76 -11.53
CA ALA A 296 -6.36 29.70 -12.43
C ALA A 296 -4.87 29.38 -12.58
N GLU A 297 -4.18 29.03 -11.49
CA GLU A 297 -2.77 28.64 -11.53
C GLU A 297 -2.55 27.33 -12.28
N ILE A 298 -3.40 26.34 -12.09
CA ILE A 298 -3.38 25.09 -12.88
C ILE A 298 -3.55 25.42 -14.38
N ALA A 299 -4.51 26.28 -14.74
CA ALA A 299 -4.72 26.67 -16.13
C ALA A 299 -3.50 27.39 -16.70
N ARG A 300 -2.92 28.33 -15.96
CA ARG A 300 -1.71 29.07 -16.34
C ARG A 300 -0.52 28.12 -16.59
N ILE A 301 -0.30 27.14 -15.71
CA ILE A 301 0.81 26.18 -15.82
C ILE A 301 0.65 25.26 -17.04
N ASN A 302 -0.57 24.81 -17.34
CA ASN A 302 -0.84 24.01 -18.54
C ASN A 302 -0.48 24.75 -19.85
N GLU A 303 -0.51 26.08 -19.82
CA GLU A 303 -0.21 26.90 -20.98
C GLU A 303 1.28 27.20 -21.19
N LEU A 304 2.16 26.80 -20.26
CA LEU A 304 3.60 27.02 -20.35
C LEU A 304 4.26 26.13 -21.42
N ASP A 305 5.24 26.68 -22.13
CA ASP A 305 5.91 25.99 -23.25
C ASP A 305 6.62 24.70 -22.81
N CYS A 306 7.23 24.71 -21.62
CA CYS A 306 7.88 23.54 -21.02
C CYS A 306 6.92 22.38 -20.72
N ILE A 307 5.60 22.64 -20.66
CA ILE A 307 4.55 21.62 -20.57
C ILE A 307 3.98 21.31 -21.96
N LYS A 308 3.70 22.34 -22.77
CA LYS A 308 3.12 22.20 -24.11
C LYS A 308 3.99 21.43 -25.10
N VAL A 309 5.31 21.44 -24.92
CA VAL A 309 6.25 20.68 -25.77
C VAL A 309 5.90 19.18 -25.84
N TYR A 310 5.30 18.64 -24.76
CA TYR A 310 4.85 17.25 -24.70
C TYR A 310 3.49 17.01 -25.38
N LYS A 311 2.81 18.06 -25.88
CA LYS A 311 1.56 18.01 -26.66
C LYS A 311 0.45 17.18 -26.00
N GLY A 312 0.34 17.27 -24.68
CA GLY A 312 -0.63 16.51 -23.89
C GLY A 312 -0.36 15.00 -23.83
N LYS A 313 0.81 14.54 -24.29
CA LYS A 313 1.30 13.19 -24.01
C LYS A 313 1.77 13.09 -22.56
N ILE A 314 1.83 11.86 -22.05
CA ILE A 314 2.22 11.53 -20.68
C ILE A 314 3.30 10.43 -20.69
N PRO A 315 4.12 10.32 -19.63
CA PRO A 315 5.12 9.26 -19.51
C PRO A 315 4.53 7.85 -19.69
N ASN A 316 5.27 6.95 -20.33
CA ASN A 316 4.84 5.60 -20.68
C ASN A 316 4.33 4.80 -19.47
N TRP A 317 5.03 4.87 -18.34
CA TRP A 317 4.67 4.16 -17.10
C TRP A 317 3.27 4.50 -16.56
N MET A 318 2.73 5.68 -16.88
CA MET A 318 1.40 6.09 -16.40
C MET A 318 0.27 5.18 -16.92
N GLN A 319 0.50 4.39 -17.99
CA GLN A 319 -0.46 3.40 -18.47
C GLN A 319 -0.78 2.30 -17.43
N TYR A 320 0.12 2.07 -16.47
CA TYR A 320 -0.07 1.05 -15.44
C TYR A 320 -0.96 1.54 -14.28
N ILE A 321 -1.07 2.86 -14.09
CA ILE A 321 -1.87 3.47 -13.02
C ILE A 321 -3.20 4.06 -13.53
N LYS A 322 -3.23 4.59 -14.75
CA LYS A 322 -4.42 5.20 -15.36
C LYS A 322 -5.16 4.17 -16.21
N LYS A 323 -6.48 4.09 -16.02
CA LYS A 323 -7.36 3.29 -16.88
C LYS A 323 -7.50 3.96 -18.25
N ASP A 324 -7.62 3.14 -19.30
CA ASP A 324 -8.01 3.56 -20.66
C ASP A 324 -7.13 4.64 -21.33
N VAL A 325 -5.82 4.63 -21.04
CA VAL A 325 -4.88 5.52 -21.73
C VAL A 325 -4.66 5.06 -23.17
N LYS A 326 -5.00 5.91 -24.14
CA LYS A 326 -4.71 5.66 -25.56
C LYS A 326 -3.20 5.65 -25.80
N LYS A 327 -2.70 4.62 -26.51
CA LYS A 327 -1.27 4.50 -26.86
C LYS A 327 -0.69 5.75 -27.54
N SER A 328 -1.49 6.47 -28.33
CA SER A 328 -1.06 7.73 -28.98
C SER A 328 -0.77 8.88 -28.01
N ARG A 329 -1.23 8.80 -26.76
CA ARG A 329 -0.97 9.78 -25.70
C ARG A 329 0.23 9.39 -24.82
N LEU A 330 0.89 8.26 -25.08
CA LEU A 330 2.07 7.86 -24.33
C LEU A 330 3.32 8.37 -25.02
N LEU A 331 4.22 8.97 -24.25
CA LEU A 331 5.60 9.19 -24.63
C LEU A 331 6.31 7.85 -24.69
N LYS A 332 7.25 7.68 -25.62
CA LYS A 332 8.15 6.54 -25.62
C LYS A 332 9.15 6.68 -24.47
N SER A 333 9.72 5.57 -24.01
CA SER A 333 10.66 5.56 -22.86
C SER A 333 11.85 6.50 -23.03
N TYR A 334 12.36 6.66 -24.26
CA TYR A 334 13.47 7.59 -24.55
C TYR A 334 13.05 9.07 -24.64
N GLU A 335 11.74 9.35 -24.76
CA GLU A 335 11.18 10.72 -24.82
C GLU A 335 10.86 11.27 -23.42
N CYS A 336 10.92 10.42 -22.37
CA CYS A 336 10.79 10.83 -20.98
C CYS A 336 11.45 9.78 -20.06
N ASN A 337 12.73 9.98 -19.80
CA ASN A 337 13.51 9.12 -18.93
C ASN A 337 13.36 9.56 -17.46
N CYS A 338 12.52 8.84 -16.71
CA CYS A 338 12.22 9.15 -15.31
C CYS A 338 12.35 7.90 -14.41
N THR A 339 12.37 8.07 -13.09
CA THR A 339 12.54 6.99 -12.09
C THR A 339 11.55 5.84 -12.30
N MET A 340 10.28 6.16 -12.60
CA MET A 340 9.26 5.15 -12.84
C MET A 340 9.48 4.38 -14.15
N GLU A 341 10.15 4.98 -15.15
CA GLU A 341 10.53 4.29 -16.39
C GLU A 341 11.70 3.33 -16.14
N TYR A 342 12.69 3.72 -15.35
CA TYR A 342 13.75 2.79 -14.90
C TYR A 342 13.18 1.58 -14.16
N LEU A 343 12.15 1.79 -13.34
CA LEU A 343 11.41 0.70 -12.70
C LEU A 343 10.76 -0.21 -13.75
N GLN A 344 10.11 0.33 -14.79
CA GLN A 344 9.52 -0.51 -15.84
C GLN A 344 10.58 -1.34 -16.57
N ILE A 345 11.72 -0.73 -16.93
CA ILE A 345 12.85 -1.42 -17.58
C ILE A 345 13.36 -2.56 -16.70
N ALA A 346 13.49 -2.34 -15.40
CA ALA A 346 13.90 -3.40 -14.46
C ALA A 346 12.88 -4.54 -14.39
N ILE A 347 11.58 -4.22 -14.40
CA ILE A 347 10.50 -5.21 -14.38
C ILE A 347 10.39 -5.98 -15.71
N ASP A 348 10.69 -5.34 -16.83
CA ASP A 348 10.60 -5.98 -18.15
C ASP A 348 11.68 -7.06 -18.34
N LYS A 349 12.83 -6.92 -17.68
CA LYS A 349 13.90 -7.94 -17.65
C LYS A 349 13.50 -9.23 -16.93
N ILE A 350 12.53 -9.15 -16.02
CA ILE A 350 12.02 -10.28 -15.24
C ILE A 350 11.30 -11.26 -16.17
N LYS A 351 11.96 -12.38 -16.52
CA LYS A 351 11.41 -13.45 -17.39
C LYS A 351 10.08 -13.98 -16.87
N ASN A 352 9.13 -14.36 -17.72
CA ASN A 352 7.91 -15.01 -17.23
C ASN A 352 8.22 -16.46 -16.80
N LEU A 353 7.52 -16.95 -15.78
CA LEU A 353 7.54 -18.38 -15.46
C LEU A 353 6.88 -19.14 -16.61
N THR A 354 7.60 -20.12 -17.16
CA THR A 354 7.05 -21.09 -18.12
C THR A 354 6.78 -22.38 -17.36
N ASN A 355 5.51 -22.77 -17.27
CA ASN A 355 5.17 -24.09 -16.74
C ASN A 355 5.56 -25.13 -17.81
N ASN A 356 6.43 -26.08 -17.44
CA ASN A 356 6.74 -27.23 -18.28
C ASN A 356 5.52 -28.16 -18.40
N LYS A 357 5.49 -29.00 -19.45
CA LYS A 357 4.37 -29.91 -19.73
C LYS A 357 4.30 -31.12 -18.80
N ASP A 358 5.41 -31.45 -18.12
CA ASP A 358 5.53 -32.66 -17.28
C ASP A 358 5.18 -32.36 -15.81
N ASN A 359 3.96 -31.89 -15.55
CA ASN A 359 3.51 -31.62 -14.19
C ASN A 359 2.82 -32.85 -13.58
N ILE A 360 3.09 -33.10 -12.31
CA ILE A 360 2.29 -34.04 -11.52
C ILE A 360 0.89 -33.47 -11.40
N LYS A 361 -0.13 -34.30 -11.62
CA LYS A 361 -1.52 -33.91 -11.38
C LYS A 361 -1.75 -33.85 -9.88
N ILE A 362 -2.22 -32.72 -9.36
CA ILE A 362 -2.46 -32.53 -7.92
C ILE A 362 -3.35 -33.62 -7.30
N GLU A 363 -4.26 -34.20 -8.09
CA GLU A 363 -5.14 -35.30 -7.67
C GLU A 363 -4.37 -36.57 -7.29
N THR A 364 -3.18 -36.78 -7.85
CA THR A 364 -2.32 -37.94 -7.51
C THR A 364 -1.73 -37.85 -6.11
N LEU A 365 -1.71 -36.65 -5.53
CA LEU A 365 -1.26 -36.38 -4.16
C LEU A 365 -2.40 -36.50 -3.14
N LEU A 366 -3.61 -36.88 -3.55
CA LEU A 366 -4.67 -37.28 -2.62
C LEU A 366 -4.46 -38.72 -2.15
N VAL A 367 -4.85 -39.03 -0.91
CA VAL A 367 -4.78 -40.39 -0.34
C VAL A 367 -5.55 -41.38 -1.21
N ASP A 368 -4.93 -42.52 -1.50
CA ASP A 368 -5.58 -43.62 -2.21
C ASP A 368 -6.47 -44.42 -1.26
N GLY A 369 -7.64 -44.87 -1.72
CA GLY A 369 -8.49 -45.80 -0.96
C GLY A 369 -9.58 -45.17 -0.10
N ILE A 370 -9.73 -43.83 -0.06
CA ILE A 370 -10.92 -43.17 0.48
C ILE A 370 -12.10 -43.42 -0.47
N ALA A 371 -12.86 -44.49 -0.20
CA ALA A 371 -14.01 -44.87 -1.00
C ALA A 371 -15.21 -43.96 -0.71
N LEU A 372 -15.70 -43.25 -1.73
CA LEU A 372 -16.99 -42.56 -1.68
C LEU A 372 -18.10 -43.59 -1.54
N ASN A 373 -18.48 -43.91 -0.31
CA ASN A 373 -19.46 -44.93 0.04
C ASN A 373 -20.76 -44.27 0.57
N ASN A 374 -21.71 -45.11 0.99
CA ASN A 374 -23.02 -44.67 1.50
C ASN A 374 -22.97 -43.80 2.77
N LYS A 375 -21.80 -43.57 3.38
CA LYS A 375 -21.62 -42.67 4.55
C LYS A 375 -21.34 -41.22 4.14
N THR A 376 -21.15 -40.95 2.86
CA THR A 376 -20.94 -39.59 2.34
C THR A 376 -22.19 -38.73 2.57
N ASN A 377 -22.07 -37.66 3.36
CA ASN A 377 -23.19 -36.79 3.68
C ASN A 377 -23.42 -35.75 2.58
N TYR A 378 -23.98 -36.19 1.44
CA TYR A 378 -24.27 -35.32 0.29
C TYR A 378 -25.12 -34.08 0.63
N PRO A 379 -26.14 -34.15 1.51
CA PRO A 379 -26.86 -32.95 1.96
C PRO A 379 -25.95 -31.91 2.65
N GLN A 380 -25.02 -32.35 3.51
CA GLN A 380 -24.07 -31.47 4.17
C GLN A 380 -23.05 -30.89 3.19
N ILE A 381 -22.54 -31.71 2.27
CA ILE A 381 -21.64 -31.26 1.18
C ILE A 381 -22.33 -30.15 0.37
N LYS A 382 -23.56 -30.39 -0.09
CA LYS A 382 -24.33 -29.40 -0.86
C LYS A 382 -24.56 -28.11 -0.07
N LYS A 383 -24.85 -28.21 1.23
CA LYS A 383 -24.97 -27.04 2.12
C LYS A 383 -23.68 -26.22 2.17
N ILE A 384 -22.51 -26.88 2.23
CA ILE A 384 -21.20 -26.21 2.22
C ILE A 384 -20.96 -25.54 0.86
N GLU A 385 -21.18 -26.27 -0.23
CA GLU A 385 -21.06 -25.72 -1.59
C GLU A 385 -21.96 -24.49 -1.78
N ASP A 386 -23.21 -24.54 -1.35
CA ASP A 386 -24.16 -23.42 -1.42
C ASP A 386 -23.70 -22.22 -0.59
N LEU A 387 -23.18 -22.44 0.63
CA LEU A 387 -22.64 -21.37 1.47
C LEU A 387 -21.47 -20.66 0.78
N ILE A 388 -20.54 -21.43 0.23
CA ILE A 388 -19.33 -20.91 -0.42
C ILE A 388 -19.67 -20.27 -1.78
N GLN A 389 -20.65 -20.80 -2.51
CA GLN A 389 -21.11 -20.22 -3.77
C GLN A 389 -21.81 -18.88 -3.53
N ASN A 390 -22.61 -18.77 -2.47
CA ASN A 390 -23.23 -17.51 -2.05
C ASN A 390 -22.19 -16.49 -1.57
N PHE A 391 -21.16 -16.93 -0.86
CA PHE A 391 -20.00 -16.10 -0.53
C PHE A 391 -19.31 -15.57 -1.78
N ASP A 392 -19.03 -16.42 -2.76
CA ASP A 392 -18.39 -16.01 -4.01
C ASP A 392 -19.22 -14.97 -4.78
N LYS A 393 -20.54 -15.18 -4.88
CA LYS A 393 -21.47 -14.21 -5.47
C LYS A 393 -21.42 -12.84 -4.78
N LYS A 394 -21.41 -12.83 -3.44
CA LYS A 394 -21.30 -11.58 -2.66
C LYS A 394 -19.96 -10.89 -2.90
N VAL A 395 -18.84 -11.61 -2.88
CA VAL A 395 -17.51 -11.05 -3.18
C VAL A 395 -17.46 -10.47 -4.60
N LYS A 396 -18.05 -11.14 -5.60
CA LYS A 396 -18.13 -10.63 -6.97
C LYS A 396 -18.96 -9.34 -7.05
N TYR A 397 -20.09 -9.29 -6.35
CA TYR A 397 -20.92 -8.10 -6.25
C TYR A 397 -20.17 -6.93 -5.59
N THR A 398 -19.52 -7.16 -4.45
CA THR A 398 -18.68 -6.17 -3.76
C THR A 398 -17.58 -5.66 -4.68
N ASN A 399 -16.88 -6.53 -5.41
CA ASN A 399 -15.86 -6.12 -6.38
C ASN A 399 -16.42 -5.28 -7.53
N LYS A 400 -17.64 -5.57 -8.01
CA LYS A 400 -18.32 -4.77 -9.03
C LYS A 400 -18.62 -3.36 -8.51
N ILE A 401 -19.13 -3.25 -7.28
CA ILE A 401 -19.36 -1.97 -6.60
C ILE A 401 -18.05 -1.23 -6.40
N ALA A 402 -17.04 -1.91 -5.85
CA ALA A 402 -15.72 -1.34 -5.62
C ALA A 402 -15.11 -0.77 -6.90
N LYS A 403 -15.26 -1.46 -8.03
CA LYS A 403 -14.84 -0.95 -9.34
C LYS A 403 -15.63 0.28 -9.79
N LYS A 404 -16.95 0.30 -9.55
CA LYS A 404 -17.83 1.44 -9.91
C LYS A 404 -17.48 2.69 -9.11
N TYR A 405 -17.16 2.54 -7.83
CA TYR A 405 -16.91 3.66 -6.90
C TYR A 405 -15.43 3.84 -6.56
N ASN A 406 -14.51 3.19 -7.30
CA ASN A 406 -13.06 3.21 -7.07
C ASN A 406 -12.66 3.00 -5.59
N TRP A 407 -13.24 1.99 -4.93
CA TRP A 407 -12.84 1.65 -3.57
C TRP A 407 -11.39 1.18 -3.52
N LYS A 408 -10.71 1.52 -2.41
CA LYS A 408 -9.39 1.00 -2.06
C LYS A 408 -9.51 -0.43 -1.52
N GLU A 409 -8.40 -1.17 -1.52
CA GLU A 409 -8.34 -2.60 -1.13
C GLU A 409 -8.79 -2.86 0.31
N ASP A 410 -8.41 -1.98 1.24
CA ASP A 410 -8.81 -1.96 2.66
C ASP A 410 -10.33 -1.90 2.85
N LYS A 411 -11.00 -1.03 2.08
CA LYS A 411 -12.45 -0.92 2.10
C LYS A 411 -13.12 -2.18 1.55
N ILE A 412 -12.56 -2.78 0.50
CA ILE A 412 -13.08 -4.05 -0.03
C ILE A 412 -12.97 -5.14 1.04
N GLU A 413 -11.83 -5.23 1.72
CA GLU A 413 -11.62 -6.23 2.79
C GLU A 413 -12.58 -5.99 3.97
N THR A 414 -12.80 -4.74 4.37
CA THR A 414 -13.77 -4.38 5.44
C THR A 414 -15.19 -4.89 5.14
N GLU A 415 -15.57 -4.92 3.86
CA GLU A 415 -16.91 -5.36 3.41
C GLU A 415 -16.97 -6.88 3.19
N VAL A 416 -15.85 -7.51 2.84
CA VAL A 416 -15.75 -8.94 2.56
C VAL A 416 -15.49 -9.76 3.82
N ALA A 417 -14.68 -9.27 4.76
CA ALA A 417 -14.27 -9.99 5.96
C ALA A 417 -15.47 -10.47 6.81
N PRO A 418 -16.48 -9.63 7.13
CA PRO A 418 -17.63 -10.10 7.91
C PRO A 418 -18.41 -11.23 7.22
N ILE A 419 -18.46 -11.20 5.88
CA ILE A 419 -19.13 -12.23 5.08
C ILE A 419 -18.32 -13.52 5.12
N ARG A 420 -16.99 -13.43 5.00
CA ARG A 420 -16.06 -14.57 5.14
C ARG A 420 -16.19 -15.18 6.53
N ASP A 421 -16.10 -14.38 7.58
CA ASP A 421 -16.12 -14.83 8.98
C ASP A 421 -17.45 -15.52 9.32
N SER A 422 -18.57 -15.01 8.79
CA SER A 422 -19.87 -15.66 8.92
C SER A 422 -19.91 -17.05 8.27
N VAL A 423 -19.28 -17.22 7.11
CA VAL A 423 -19.22 -18.50 6.40
C VAL A 423 -18.28 -19.48 7.11
N VAL A 424 -17.11 -19.00 7.54
CA VAL A 424 -16.15 -19.76 8.35
C VAL A 424 -16.82 -20.27 9.63
N SER A 425 -17.50 -19.41 10.37
CA SER A 425 -18.22 -19.79 11.60
C SER A 425 -19.33 -20.82 11.36
N ARG A 426 -20.07 -20.72 10.26
CA ARG A 426 -21.12 -21.69 9.93
C ARG A 426 -20.57 -23.05 9.55
N ILE A 427 -19.43 -23.08 8.87
CA ILE A 427 -18.81 -24.32 8.42
C ILE A 427 -18.03 -24.97 9.57
N SER A 428 -17.35 -24.21 10.42
CA SER A 428 -16.63 -24.75 11.58
C SER A 428 -17.54 -25.44 12.60
N GLY A 429 -18.82 -25.05 12.66
CA GLY A 429 -19.83 -25.72 13.49
C GLY A 429 -20.35 -27.06 12.93
N LEU A 430 -19.90 -27.49 11.75
CA LEU A 430 -20.29 -28.75 11.14
C LEU A 430 -19.27 -29.84 11.49
N VAL A 431 -19.72 -31.06 11.76
CA VAL A 431 -18.83 -32.22 11.87
C VAL A 431 -18.69 -32.84 10.50
N LEU A 432 -17.48 -32.86 9.94
CA LEU A 432 -17.19 -33.47 8.64
C LEU A 432 -16.53 -34.83 8.78
N THR A 433 -16.90 -35.75 7.90
CA THR A 433 -16.21 -37.03 7.74
C THR A 433 -15.06 -36.90 6.75
N GLU A 434 -14.10 -37.82 6.82
CA GLU A 434 -12.98 -37.89 5.89
C GLU A 434 -13.45 -38.02 4.42
N GLU A 435 -14.50 -38.81 4.16
CA GLU A 435 -15.06 -38.97 2.81
C GLU A 435 -15.70 -37.67 2.29
N SER A 436 -16.36 -36.92 3.18
CA SER A 436 -16.99 -35.64 2.82
C SER A 436 -15.93 -34.58 2.52
N MET A 437 -14.85 -34.54 3.33
CA MET A 437 -13.69 -33.68 3.08
C MET A 437 -13.01 -34.06 1.76
N TYR A 438 -12.73 -35.35 1.55
CA TYR A 438 -12.11 -35.85 0.34
C TYR A 438 -12.92 -35.48 -0.91
N TYR A 439 -14.24 -35.65 -0.88
CA TYR A 439 -15.11 -35.26 -1.99
C TYR A 439 -15.01 -33.76 -2.30
N LEU A 440 -15.10 -32.91 -1.27
CA LEU A 440 -15.06 -31.45 -1.43
C LEU A 440 -13.71 -30.99 -1.98
N VAL A 441 -12.60 -31.52 -1.44
CA VAL A 441 -11.24 -31.23 -1.90
C VAL A 441 -11.06 -31.69 -3.35
N LYS A 442 -11.43 -32.94 -3.65
CA LYS A 442 -11.35 -33.50 -5.01
C LYS A 442 -12.15 -32.66 -6.01
N ASN A 443 -13.38 -32.26 -5.68
CA ASN A 443 -14.20 -31.41 -6.55
C ASN A 443 -13.57 -30.01 -6.74
N ALA A 444 -12.90 -29.48 -5.72
CA ALA A 444 -12.24 -28.18 -5.79
C ALA A 444 -10.92 -28.20 -6.58
N ILE A 445 -10.21 -29.32 -6.63
CA ILE A 445 -8.98 -29.43 -7.42
C ILE A 445 -9.20 -29.96 -8.83
N ASP A 446 -10.26 -30.75 -9.07
CA ASP A 446 -10.55 -31.31 -10.38
C ASP A 446 -10.74 -30.20 -11.42
N THR A 447 -9.82 -30.16 -12.38
CA THR A 447 -9.77 -29.16 -13.45
C THR A 447 -10.39 -29.63 -14.75
N ALA A 448 -11.01 -30.83 -14.79
CA ALA A 448 -11.62 -31.38 -15.99
C ALA A 448 -12.40 -30.30 -16.76
N GLU A 449 -11.91 -29.99 -17.97
CA GLU A 449 -12.35 -28.88 -18.80
C GLU A 449 -13.84 -29.03 -19.11
N VAL A 450 -14.68 -28.40 -18.30
CA VAL A 450 -16.05 -28.14 -18.72
C VAL A 450 -15.93 -27.11 -19.85
N ASN A 451 -16.39 -27.47 -21.05
CA ASN A 451 -16.53 -26.61 -22.22
C ASN A 451 -17.40 -25.38 -21.88
N ILE A 452 -16.80 -24.38 -21.23
CA ILE A 452 -17.45 -23.16 -20.81
C ILE A 452 -16.56 -21.98 -21.22
N ASP A 453 -17.16 -20.86 -21.62
CA ASP A 453 -16.48 -19.59 -21.94
C ASP A 453 -15.32 -19.24 -20.98
N LYS A 454 -14.25 -18.65 -21.52
CA LYS A 454 -13.03 -18.25 -20.76
C LYS A 454 -13.33 -17.40 -19.52
N GLU A 455 -14.35 -16.54 -19.55
CA GLU A 455 -14.78 -15.75 -18.38
C GLU A 455 -15.40 -16.61 -17.28
N LYS A 456 -16.24 -17.59 -17.64
CA LYS A 456 -16.88 -18.52 -16.70
C LYS A 456 -15.88 -19.53 -16.11
N ILE A 457 -14.82 -19.90 -16.85
CA ILE A 457 -13.72 -20.72 -16.34
C ILE A 457 -12.97 -20.00 -15.20
N SER A 458 -12.65 -18.71 -15.36
CA SER A 458 -11.99 -17.89 -14.32
C SER A 458 -12.84 -17.80 -13.05
N ASP A 459 -14.16 -17.68 -13.23
CA ASP A 459 -15.13 -17.60 -12.15
C ASP A 459 -15.29 -18.92 -11.38
N SER A 460 -15.24 -20.06 -12.06
CA SER A 460 -15.25 -21.40 -11.44
C SER A 460 -13.98 -21.66 -10.64
N LYS A 461 -12.80 -21.32 -11.18
CA LYS A 461 -11.51 -21.47 -10.49
C LYS A 461 -11.42 -20.67 -9.19
N LYS A 462 -11.96 -19.44 -9.16
CA LYS A 462 -11.96 -18.60 -7.95
C LYS A 462 -12.84 -19.17 -6.84
N TYR A 463 -14.02 -19.69 -7.20
CA TYR A 463 -14.90 -20.38 -6.25
C TYR A 463 -14.21 -21.61 -5.65
N LYS A 464 -13.60 -22.46 -6.49
CA LYS A 464 -12.89 -23.66 -6.05
C LYS A 464 -11.71 -23.34 -5.12
N ARG A 465 -10.94 -22.29 -5.39
CA ARG A 465 -9.87 -21.83 -4.47
C ARG A 465 -10.39 -21.33 -3.12
N LYS A 466 -11.53 -20.63 -3.10
CA LYS A 466 -12.19 -20.23 -1.85
C LYS A 466 -12.69 -21.45 -1.07
N MET A 467 -13.12 -22.50 -1.76
CA MET A 467 -13.51 -23.75 -1.13
C MET A 467 -12.34 -24.37 -0.37
N LEU A 468 -11.20 -24.56 -1.04
CA LEU A 468 -9.97 -25.06 -0.41
C LEU A 468 -9.56 -24.21 0.80
N ASN A 469 -9.58 -22.87 0.66
CA ASN A 469 -9.28 -21.94 1.74
C ASN A 469 -10.14 -22.16 2.99
N ILE A 470 -11.46 -22.20 2.79
CA ILE A 470 -12.43 -22.26 3.87
C ILE A 470 -12.36 -23.62 4.56
N LEU A 471 -12.20 -24.71 3.81
CA LEU A 471 -12.04 -26.04 4.38
C LEU A 471 -10.76 -26.14 5.23
N TYR A 472 -9.65 -25.62 4.72
CA TYR A 472 -8.40 -25.54 5.49
C TYR A 472 -8.55 -24.70 6.77
N ASN A 473 -9.16 -23.52 6.69
CA ASN A 473 -9.33 -22.64 7.85
C ASN A 473 -10.34 -23.15 8.89
N THR A 474 -11.25 -24.06 8.51
CA THR A 474 -12.29 -24.58 9.42
C THR A 474 -11.97 -25.95 9.98
N HIS A 475 -11.25 -26.79 9.23
CA HIS A 475 -11.01 -28.19 9.55
C HIS A 475 -9.58 -28.61 9.16
N LYS A 476 -8.58 -27.81 9.53
CA LYS A 476 -7.17 -27.97 9.11
C LYS A 476 -6.66 -29.41 9.15
N GLU A 477 -6.74 -30.09 10.30
CA GLU A 477 -6.22 -31.46 10.46
C GLU A 477 -6.91 -32.46 9.52
N LEU A 478 -8.25 -32.40 9.43
CA LEU A 478 -9.03 -33.25 8.53
C LEU A 478 -8.79 -32.90 7.05
N PHE A 479 -8.59 -31.61 6.75
CA PHE A 479 -8.23 -31.15 5.41
C PHE A 479 -6.87 -31.69 5.00
N LEU A 480 -5.88 -31.73 5.91
CA LEU A 480 -4.55 -32.25 5.63
C LEU A 480 -4.55 -33.79 5.55
N SER A 481 -5.41 -34.48 6.30
CA SER A 481 -5.46 -35.96 6.32
C SER A 481 -5.88 -36.60 4.99
N VAL A 482 -6.52 -35.84 4.08
CA VAL A 482 -6.93 -36.36 2.76
C VAL A 482 -5.83 -36.26 1.69
N TRP A 483 -4.66 -35.73 2.06
CA TRP A 483 -3.46 -35.64 1.21
C TRP A 483 -2.41 -36.66 1.62
N LYS A 484 -1.62 -37.13 0.65
CA LYS A 484 -0.51 -38.09 0.84
C LYS A 484 0.72 -37.44 1.46
#